data_AF-A0A926ZND0-F1
#
_entry.id   AF-A0A926ZND0-F1
#
_cell.length_a   1.000
_cell.length_b   1.000
_cell.length_c   1.000
_cell.angle_alpha   90.00
_cell.angle_beta   90.00
_cell.angle_gamma   90.00
#
_symmetry.space_group_name_H-M   'P 1'
#
loop_
_entity.id
_entity.type
_entity.pdbx_description
1 polymer ?
#
loop_
_entity_poly.entity_id
_entity_poly.type
_entity_poly.pdbx_seq_one_letter_code
_entity_poly.pdbx_strand_id
1 'polypeptide(L)'
;MKTKVWTFNLSDGQHTVELDHGYWSGKRIIKVDGQLVEESQKLFDTGSEHRFDVNGNSCILRIRPGTLGGLTGFEFELFVDGRLV
;
A
#
# COMPACT_ATOMS: atom_id res chain seq x y z
N MET A 1 11.91 7.54 -3.65
CA MET A 1 11.32 6.40 -2.93
C MET A 1 10.45 6.98 -1.84
N LYS A 2 9.19 6.55 -1.74
CA LYS A 2 8.26 6.99 -0.70
C LYS A 2 7.85 5.75 0.07
N THR A 3 8.10 5.79 1.38
CA THR A 3 7.69 4.74 2.31
C THR A 3 6.44 5.23 3.03
N LYS A 4 5.41 4.39 3.11
CA LYS A 4 4.22 4.64 3.93
C LYS A 4 3.95 3.43 4.79
N VAL A 5 3.61 3.68 6.05
CA VAL A 5 3.28 2.66 7.03
C VAL A 5 1.89 2.96 7.57
N TRP A 6 1.04 1.94 7.61
CA TRP A 6 -0.24 1.97 8.30
C TRP A 6 -0.18 1.02 9.47
N THR A 7 -0.74 1.45 10.60
CA THR A 7 -0.87 0.63 11.80
C THR A 7 -2.33 0.64 12.22
N PHE A 8 -2.90 -0.53 12.42
CA PHE A 8 -4.31 -0.71 12.79
C PHE A 8 -4.47 -1.91 13.72
N ASN A 9 -5.58 -1.95 14.44
CA ASN A 9 -5.88 -3.04 15.38
C ASN A 9 -6.97 -3.94 14.79
N LEU A 10 -6.73 -5.25 14.84
CA LEU A 10 -7.68 -6.32 14.58
C LEU A 10 -7.97 -7.07 15.90
N SER A 11 -8.78 -8.12 15.84
CA SER A 11 -9.16 -8.90 17.03
C SER A 11 -8.00 -9.63 17.71
N ASP A 12 -6.93 -9.95 16.96
CA ASP A 12 -5.74 -10.66 17.42
C ASP A 12 -4.58 -9.74 17.82
N GLY A 13 -4.68 -8.45 17.53
CA GLY A 13 -3.67 -7.48 17.95
C GLY A 13 -3.48 -6.34 16.97
N GLN A 14 -2.34 -5.67 17.12
CA GLN A 14 -1.93 -4.60 16.22
C GLN A 14 -1.17 -5.19 15.03
N HIS A 15 -1.51 -4.72 13.84
CA HIS A 15 -0.86 -5.09 12.59
C HIS A 15 -0.29 -3.87 11.88
N THR A 16 0.70 -4.11 11.04
CA THR A 16 1.37 -3.09 10.23
C THR A 16 1.40 -3.48 8.77
N VAL A 17 1.05 -2.52 7.89
CA VAL A 17 1.25 -2.63 6.45
C VAL A 17 2.28 -1.59 6.03
N GLU A 18 3.33 -2.03 5.35
CA GLU A 18 4.40 -1.18 4.83
C GLU A 18 4.37 -1.18 3.30
N LEU A 19 4.48 0.00 2.70
CA LEU A 19 4.65 0.20 1.27
C LEU A 19 5.93 0.96 1.00
N ASP A 20 6.82 0.36 0.21
CA ASP A 20 7.93 1.07 -0.43
C ASP A 20 7.61 1.27 -1.91
N HIS A 21 7.40 2.52 -2.32
CA HIS A 21 7.09 2.88 -3.71
C HIS A 21 8.19 3.72 -4.35
N GLY A 22 8.70 3.23 -5.48
CA GLY A 22 9.67 3.91 -6.33
C GLY A 22 8.97 4.77 -7.37
N TYR A 23 8.82 6.07 -7.10
CA TYR A 23 8.15 7.04 -7.99
C TYR A 23 8.59 6.94 -9.47
N TRP A 24 9.89 6.80 -9.71
CA TRP A 24 10.46 6.76 -11.06
C TRP A 24 10.60 5.35 -11.63
N SER A 25 10.87 4.36 -10.78
CA SER A 25 11.04 2.98 -11.24
C SER A 25 9.71 2.24 -11.39
N GLY A 26 8.63 2.75 -10.78
CA GLY A 26 7.35 2.08 -10.62
C GLY A 26 7.42 0.81 -9.76
N LYS A 27 8.50 0.66 -8.98
CA LYS A 27 8.66 -0.45 -8.04
C LYS A 27 7.69 -0.28 -6.87
N ARG A 28 7.02 -1.36 -6.46
CA ARG A 28 6.29 -1.45 -5.20
C ARG A 28 6.72 -2.70 -4.43
N ILE A 29 6.95 -2.53 -3.14
CA ILE A 29 7.16 -3.61 -2.18
C ILE A 29 6.13 -3.42 -1.08
N ILE A 30 5.33 -4.44 -0.81
CA ILE A 30 4.30 -4.45 0.23
C ILE A 30 4.68 -5.51 1.26
N LYS A 31 4.72 -5.11 2.52
CA LYS A 31 4.91 -6.02 3.64
C LYS A 31 3.76 -5.92 4.62
N VAL A 32 3.40 -7.05 5.23
CA VAL A 32 2.45 -7.17 6.33
C VAL A 32 3.21 -7.76 7.50
N ASP A 33 3.22 -7.06 8.64
CA ASP A 33 3.94 -7.47 9.85
C ASP A 33 5.40 -7.86 9.58
N GLY A 34 6.05 -7.10 8.69
CA GLY A 34 7.43 -7.32 8.24
C GLY A 34 7.61 -8.44 7.20
N GLN A 35 6.58 -9.22 6.89
CA GLN A 35 6.62 -10.28 5.87
C GLN A 35 6.28 -9.74 4.48
N LEU A 36 7.07 -10.13 3.48
CA LEU A 36 6.83 -9.73 2.09
C LEU A 36 5.56 -10.38 1.54
N VAL A 37 4.62 -9.55 1.08
CA VAL A 37 3.36 -9.99 0.46
C VAL A 37 3.38 -9.74 -1.04
N GLU A 38 3.95 -8.62 -1.49
CA GLU A 38 4.15 -8.37 -2.92
C GLU A 38 5.45 -7.61 -3.19
N GLU A 39 6.13 -8.00 -4.26
CA GLU A 39 7.16 -7.20 -4.92
C GLU A 39 6.88 -7.19 -6.42
N SER A 40 6.60 -6.01 -6.98
CA SER A 40 6.37 -5.88 -8.42
C SER A 40 6.83 -4.51 -8.94
N GLN A 41 7.00 -4.41 -10.26
CA GLN A 41 7.46 -3.18 -10.91
C GLN A 41 6.61 -2.90 -12.16
N LYS A 42 6.26 -1.63 -12.37
CA LYS A 42 5.52 -1.19 -13.55
C LYS A 42 6.25 -0.03 -14.25
N LEU A 43 6.74 -0.26 -15.47
CA LEU A 43 7.51 0.74 -16.23
C LEU A 43 6.67 1.99 -16.61
N PHE A 44 5.35 1.85 -16.70
CA PHE A 44 4.42 2.96 -16.86
C PHE A 44 3.38 2.91 -15.73
N ASP A 45 3.65 3.65 -14.66
CA ASP A 45 2.89 3.54 -13.42
C ASP A 45 1.65 4.46 -13.41
N THR A 46 0.51 3.83 -13.68
CA THR A 46 -0.83 4.46 -13.62
C THR A 46 -1.55 4.13 -12.30
N GLY A 47 -0.82 3.67 -11.29
CA GLY A 47 -1.40 3.10 -10.07
C GLY A 47 -1.71 1.60 -10.18
N SER A 48 -2.20 1.05 -9.07
CA SER A 48 -2.55 -0.36 -8.89
C SER A 48 -3.41 -0.57 -7.64
N GLU A 49 -4.08 -1.73 -7.59
CA GLU A 49 -4.71 -2.27 -6.37
C GLU A 49 -4.07 -3.61 -6.04
N HIS A 50 -3.75 -3.80 -4.76
CA HIS A 50 -3.13 -5.01 -4.23
C HIS A 50 -4.04 -5.55 -3.13
N ARG A 51 -4.53 -6.77 -3.33
CA ARG A 51 -5.43 -7.45 -2.38
C ARG A 51 -4.64 -8.49 -1.61
N PHE A 52 -4.82 -8.52 -0.30
CA PHE A 52 -4.23 -9.50 0.60
C PHE A 52 -5.09 -9.62 1.85
N ASP A 53 -4.84 -10.64 2.67
CA ASP A 53 -5.56 -10.87 3.92
C ASP A 53 -4.64 -10.64 5.12
N VAL A 54 -5.17 -10.04 6.17
CA VAL A 54 -4.50 -9.89 7.47
C VAL A 54 -5.38 -10.53 8.54
N ASN A 55 -4.92 -11.66 9.07
CA ASN A 55 -5.66 -12.49 10.01
C ASN A 55 -7.15 -12.73 9.61
N GLY A 56 -7.38 -13.06 8.32
CA GLY A 56 -8.72 -13.33 7.79
C GLY A 56 -9.58 -12.09 7.48
N ASN A 57 -9.06 -10.88 7.68
CA ASN A 57 -9.71 -9.62 7.29
C ASN A 57 -9.20 -9.19 5.92
N SER A 58 -10.11 -8.75 5.05
CA SER A 58 -9.77 -8.44 3.66
C SER A 58 -9.13 -7.07 3.57
N CYS A 59 -7.94 -6.99 2.97
CA CYS A 59 -7.21 -5.74 2.79
C CYS A 59 -7.04 -5.39 1.32
N ILE A 60 -7.16 -4.08 1.02
CA ILE A 60 -6.88 -3.52 -0.29
C ILE A 60 -5.94 -2.34 -0.12
N LEU A 61 -4.69 -2.49 -0.58
CA LEU A 61 -3.77 -1.37 -0.75
C LEU A 61 -3.92 -0.82 -2.15
N ARG A 62 -4.18 0.48 -2.25
CA ARG A 62 -4.43 1.16 -3.51
C ARG A 62 -3.44 2.29 -3.71
N ILE A 63 -2.81 2.28 -4.89
CA ILE A 63 -1.88 3.29 -5.37
C ILE A 63 -2.58 4.03 -6.52
N ARG A 64 -2.69 5.35 -6.42
CA ARG A 64 -3.27 6.19 -7.47
C ARG A 64 -2.31 7.32 -7.86
N PRO A 65 -2.21 7.66 -9.15
CA PRO A 65 -1.61 8.92 -9.55
C PRO A 65 -2.40 10.06 -8.91
N GLY A 66 -1.71 11.01 -8.32
CA GLY A 66 -2.29 12.20 -7.72
C GLY A 66 -1.46 13.43 -8.02
N THR A 67 -2.01 14.61 -7.73
CA THR A 67 -1.29 15.87 -7.81
C THR A 67 -1.20 16.47 -6.42
N LEU A 68 -0.02 16.38 -5.79
CA LEU A 68 0.23 17.02 -4.50
C LEU A 68 0.91 18.37 -4.75
N GLY A 69 0.17 19.47 -4.57
CA GLY A 69 0.74 20.82 -4.72
C GLY A 69 1.27 21.16 -6.11
N GLY A 70 0.67 20.60 -7.17
CA GLY A 70 1.07 20.85 -8.57
C GLY A 70 2.22 19.98 -9.08
N LEU A 71 2.79 19.10 -8.24
CA LEU A 71 3.72 18.06 -8.67
C LEU A 71 2.99 16.74 -8.87
N THR A 72 3.29 16.05 -9.96
CA THR A 72 2.85 14.66 -10.17
C THR A 72 3.38 13.81 -9.01
N GLY A 73 2.50 13.05 -8.38
CA GLY A 73 2.74 12.28 -7.16
C GLY A 73 1.93 10.97 -7.17
N PHE A 74 2.06 10.20 -6.08
CA PHE A 74 1.15 9.10 -5.80
C PHE A 74 0.50 9.25 -4.44
N GLU A 75 -0.79 8.92 -4.43
CA GLU A 75 -1.62 8.78 -3.26
C GLU A 75 -1.75 7.29 -2.92
N PHE A 76 -1.77 7.01 -1.62
CA PHE A 76 -1.82 5.64 -1.12
C PHE A 76 -2.91 5.53 -0.08
N GLU A 77 -3.82 4.60 -0.31
CA GLU A 77 -4.95 4.27 0.56
C GLU A 77 -4.85 2.80 0.96
N LEU A 78 -5.15 2.50 2.23
CA LEU A 78 -5.31 1.14 2.72
C LEU A 78 -6.74 0.98 3.19
N PHE A 79 -7.44 -0.04 2.69
CA PHE A 79 -8.75 -0.44 3.17
C PHE A 79 -8.64 -1.76 3.92
N VAL A 80 -9.30 -1.86 5.07
CA VAL A 80 -9.45 -3.08 5.86
C VAL A 80 -10.94 -3.32 6.07
N ASP A 81 -11.45 -4.45 5.60
CA ASP A 81 -12.89 -4.77 5.53
C ASP A 81 -13.74 -3.63 4.94
N GLY A 82 -13.22 -3.00 3.89
CA GLY A 82 -13.87 -1.90 3.18
C GLY A 82 -13.79 -0.53 3.88
N ARG A 83 -13.15 -0.43 5.05
CA ARG A 83 -12.92 0.85 5.76
C ARG A 83 -11.53 1.39 5.49
N LEU A 84 -11.43 2.68 5.18
CA LEU A 84 -10.15 3.36 5.01
C LEU A 84 -9.42 3.48 6.36
N VAL A 85 -8.12 3.20 6.36
CA VAL A 85 -7.19 3.30 7.50
C VAL A 85 -6.25 4.48 7.33
#